data_AF-A0A6M1YZA4-F1
#
_entry.id   AF-A0A6M1YZA4-F1
#
_cell.length_a   1.000
_cell.length_b   1.000
_cell.length_c   1.000
_cell.angle_alpha   90.00
_cell.angle_beta   90.00
_cell.angle_gamma   90.00
#
_symmetry.space_group_name_H-M   'P 1'
#
loop_
_entity.id
_entity.type
_entity.pdbx_description
1 polymer ?
#
loop_
_entity_poly.entity_id
_entity_poly.type
_entity_poly.pdbx_seq_one_letter_code
_entity_poly.pdbx_strand_id
1 'polypeptide(L)'
;KTMKSYKLAYEKLKKETATIYIHLNKTNNLNKKLKVLDKFGKAHILDLDNYGFVVQKKAHSFQDTLLKVKNDKKAVDDLLTAFFDNLDSIYKKNIMNKDRHIMQNLGVINDRVVEIDIGRFSKKKFNKNKLQKEANHYTYYLKKWLSKNISDASYLVDDKLEKLIEN
;
A
#
# COMPACT_ATOMS: atom_id res chain seq x y z
N LYS A 1 9.06 17.18 6.53
CA LYS A 1 8.01 16.13 6.35
C LYS A 1 7.81 15.44 7.70
N THR A 2 6.58 15.29 8.17
CA THR A 2 6.32 14.67 9.49
C THR A 2 6.39 13.15 9.38
N MET A 3 7.19 12.49 10.23
CA MET A 3 7.31 11.01 10.30
C MET A 3 6.05 10.31 10.86
N LYS A 4 4.94 11.05 10.99
CA LYS A 4 3.66 10.61 11.57
C LYS A 4 3.04 9.48 10.76
N SER A 5 3.20 9.49 9.44
CA SER A 5 2.65 8.44 8.56
C SER A 5 3.29 7.08 8.83
N TYR A 6 4.63 7.04 8.91
CA TYR A 6 5.37 5.82 9.23
C TYR A 6 5.04 5.27 10.63
N LYS A 7 4.91 6.16 11.62
CA LYS A 7 4.44 5.78 12.96
C LYS A 7 3.03 5.19 12.91
N LEU A 8 2.11 5.82 12.18
CA LEU A 8 0.74 5.32 12.03
C LEU A 8 0.72 3.96 11.34
N ALA A 9 1.53 3.77 10.30
CA ALA A 9 1.64 2.51 9.61
C ALA A 9 2.15 1.40 10.54
N TYR A 10 3.19 1.68 11.33
CA TYR A 10 3.72 0.74 12.29
C TYR A 10 2.78 0.46 13.46
N GLU A 11 2.05 1.44 13.98
CA GLU A 11 1.20 1.24 15.16
C GLU A 11 -0.18 0.66 14.82
N LYS A 12 -0.71 0.96 13.63
CA LYS A 12 -2.10 0.66 13.27
C LYS A 12 -2.27 -0.13 11.99
N LEU A 13 -1.28 -0.13 11.09
CA LEU A 13 -1.38 -0.75 9.77
C LEU A 13 -0.29 -1.80 9.47
N LYS A 14 0.26 -2.47 10.48
CA LYS A 14 1.36 -3.44 10.26
C LYS A 14 0.99 -4.53 9.26
N LYS A 15 -0.27 -5.00 9.29
CA LYS A 15 -0.75 -6.06 8.39
C LYS A 15 -0.91 -5.53 6.96
N GLU A 16 -1.49 -4.35 6.82
CA GLU A 16 -1.87 -3.69 5.57
C GLU A 16 -0.67 -3.11 4.82
N THR A 17 0.43 -2.89 5.53
CA THR A 17 1.68 -2.33 4.96
C THR A 17 2.84 -3.30 4.99
N ALA A 18 2.64 -4.47 5.61
CA ALA A 18 3.70 -5.42 5.95
C ALA A 18 4.91 -4.77 6.66
N THR A 19 4.70 -3.70 7.42
CA THR A 19 5.76 -3.01 8.16
C THR A 19 6.22 -3.87 9.35
N ILE A 20 7.52 -4.16 9.38
CA ILE A 20 8.17 -5.00 10.39
C ILE A 20 8.80 -4.11 11.47
N TYR A 21 9.45 -3.03 11.05
CA TYR A 21 10.23 -2.17 11.95
C TYR A 21 10.27 -0.73 11.43
N ILE A 22 10.35 0.22 12.36
CA ILE A 22 10.59 1.63 12.08
C ILE A 22 11.69 2.15 13.00
N HIS A 23 12.55 2.99 12.44
CA HIS A 23 13.49 3.79 13.19
C HIS A 23 13.33 5.22 12.69
N LEU A 24 12.79 6.10 13.52
CA LEU A 24 12.35 7.44 13.08
C LEU A 24 13.26 8.57 13.55
N ASN A 25 14.01 8.35 14.63
CA ASN A 25 14.87 9.33 15.28
C ASN A 25 16.25 8.73 15.46
N LYS A 26 17.28 9.58 15.43
CA LYS A 26 18.65 9.15 15.69
C LYS A 26 18.78 8.45 17.04
N THR A 27 19.60 7.41 17.10
CA THR A 27 19.92 6.67 18.32
C THR A 27 21.44 6.48 18.45
N ASN A 28 21.87 5.69 19.42
CA ASN A 28 23.26 5.26 19.62
C ASN A 28 23.33 3.77 20.03
N ASN A 29 22.27 3.00 19.74
CA ASN A 29 22.08 1.65 20.25
C ASN A 29 21.88 0.60 19.17
N LEU A 30 21.68 0.97 17.90
CA LEU A 30 21.63 -0.01 16.82
C LEU A 30 23.04 -0.55 16.55
N ASN A 31 24.05 0.32 16.56
CA ASN A 31 25.45 0.02 16.32
C ASN A 31 25.66 -0.80 15.04
N LYS A 32 24.92 -0.43 13.97
CA LYS A 32 24.89 -1.15 12.70
C LYS A 32 25.22 -0.21 11.55
N LYS A 33 26.11 -0.67 10.67
CA LYS A 33 26.43 0.00 9.40
C LYS A 33 25.88 -0.82 8.25
N LEU A 34 25.22 -0.16 7.30
CA LEU A 34 24.67 -0.76 6.10
C LEU A 34 25.42 -0.26 4.87
N LYS A 35 25.98 -1.17 4.07
CA LYS A 35 26.51 -0.84 2.75
C LYS A 35 25.37 -0.84 1.74
N VAL A 36 25.09 0.30 1.12
CA VAL A 36 24.11 0.44 0.05
C VAL A 36 24.80 0.81 -1.25
N LEU A 37 24.29 0.30 -2.38
CA LEU A 37 24.71 0.70 -3.71
C LEU A 37 23.68 1.68 -4.27
N ASP A 38 24.13 2.82 -4.77
CA ASP A 38 23.25 3.71 -5.52
C ASP A 38 23.03 3.21 -6.95
N LYS A 39 22.22 3.95 -7.71
CA LYS A 39 21.90 3.63 -9.11
C LYS A 39 23.10 3.68 -10.07
N PHE A 40 24.23 4.25 -9.65
CA PHE A 40 25.47 4.29 -10.42
C PHE A 40 26.48 3.23 -9.94
N GLY A 41 26.08 2.33 -9.03
CA GLY A 41 26.93 1.29 -8.46
C GLY A 41 27.91 1.79 -7.41
N LYS A 42 27.85 3.06 -7.00
CA LYS A 42 28.72 3.60 -5.96
C LYS A 42 28.24 3.10 -4.60
N ALA A 43 29.18 2.57 -3.82
CA ALA A 43 28.93 2.10 -2.47
C ALA A 43 28.94 3.27 -1.48
N HIS A 44 27.92 3.29 -0.61
CA HIS A 44 27.80 4.20 0.52
C HIS A 44 27.67 3.37 1.80
N ILE A 45 28.31 3.82 2.88
CA ILE A 45 28.18 3.20 4.20
C ILE A 45 27.29 4.10 5.04
N LEU A 46 26.12 3.59 5.41
CA LEU A 46 25.14 4.29 6.24
C LEU A 46 25.24 3.76 7.66
N ASP A 47 25.52 4.65 8.61
CA ASP A 47 25.39 4.36 10.04
C ASP A 47 23.92 4.46 10.44
N LEU A 48 23.27 3.33 10.72
CA LEU A 48 21.82 3.27 10.90
C LEU A 48 21.32 4.05 12.12
N ASP A 49 22.18 4.31 13.11
CA ASP A 49 21.87 5.19 14.24
C ASP A 49 21.61 6.65 13.81
N ASN A 50 22.06 7.05 12.61
CA ASN A 50 21.99 8.42 12.12
C ASN A 50 20.86 8.68 11.09
N TYR A 51 20.11 7.66 10.67
CA TYR A 51 19.13 7.77 9.59
C TYR A 51 17.77 7.24 9.98
N GLY A 52 16.70 7.95 9.63
CA GLY A 52 15.35 7.42 9.69
C GLY A 52 15.10 6.38 8.58
N PHE A 53 14.62 5.18 8.92
CA PHE A 53 14.28 4.14 7.95
C PHE A 53 13.09 3.29 8.41
N VAL A 54 12.51 2.58 7.44
CA VAL A 54 11.41 1.63 7.63
C VAL A 54 11.80 0.32 6.99
N VAL A 55 11.46 -0.78 7.66
CA VAL A 55 11.64 -2.13 7.14
C VAL A 55 10.28 -2.75 6.90
N GLN A 56 10.01 -3.14 5.66
CA GLN A 56 8.81 -3.84 5.23
C GLN A 56 9.19 -5.18 4.61
N LYS A 57 8.25 -6.14 4.62
CA LYS A 57 8.42 -7.38 3.85
C LYS A 57 8.52 -7.03 2.36
N LYS A 58 9.37 -7.76 1.64
CA LYS A 58 9.43 -7.67 0.17
C LYS A 58 8.12 -8.19 -0.43
N ALA A 59 7.54 -7.42 -1.32
CA ALA A 59 6.32 -7.76 -2.04
C ALA A 59 6.59 -7.82 -3.55
N HIS A 60 5.78 -8.59 -4.26
CA HIS A 60 5.71 -8.52 -5.72
C HIS A 60 4.86 -7.32 -6.14
N SER A 61 5.19 -6.67 -7.25
CA SER A 61 4.37 -5.58 -7.79
C SER A 61 2.93 -6.04 -8.02
N PHE A 62 1.95 -5.28 -7.53
CA PHE A 62 0.54 -5.58 -7.75
C PHE A 62 0.19 -5.55 -9.24
N GLN A 63 0.72 -4.55 -9.96
CA GLN A 63 0.56 -4.42 -11.40
C GLN A 63 1.08 -5.65 -12.15
N ASP A 64 2.30 -6.09 -11.84
CA ASP A 64 2.92 -7.24 -12.52
C ASP A 64 2.18 -8.53 -12.19
N THR A 65 1.67 -8.65 -10.96
CA THR A 65 0.89 -9.81 -10.52
C THR A 65 -0.44 -9.89 -11.28
N LEU A 66 -1.16 -8.77 -11.42
CA LEU A 66 -2.39 -8.70 -12.25
C LEU A 66 -2.11 -9.07 -13.71
N LEU A 67 -1.03 -8.57 -14.30
CA LEU A 67 -0.68 -8.88 -15.69
C LEU A 67 -0.36 -10.37 -15.89
N LYS A 68 0.25 -11.04 -14.91
CA LYS A 68 0.54 -12.48 -14.97
C LYS A 68 -0.72 -13.33 -14.99
N VAL A 69 -1.76 -12.91 -14.26
CA VAL A 69 -3.01 -13.67 -14.13
C VAL A 69 -4.15 -13.11 -14.99
N LYS A 70 -3.89 -12.17 -15.90
CA LYS A 70 -4.92 -11.42 -16.64
C LYS A 70 -5.95 -12.26 -17.41
N ASN A 71 -5.58 -13.49 -17.79
CA ASN A 71 -6.45 -14.42 -18.52
C ASN A 71 -7.25 -15.35 -17.58
N ASP A 72 -6.95 -15.35 -16.29
CA ASP A 72 -7.67 -16.09 -15.26
C ASP A 72 -8.59 -15.13 -14.51
N LYS A 73 -9.87 -15.16 -14.89
CA LYS A 73 -10.90 -14.28 -14.30
C LYS A 73 -11.02 -14.46 -12.79
N LYS A 74 -10.86 -15.69 -12.29
CA LYS A 74 -10.97 -15.97 -10.86
C LYS A 74 -9.77 -15.38 -10.12
N ALA A 75 -8.55 -15.59 -10.62
CA ALA A 75 -7.34 -15.06 -9.99
C ALA A 75 -7.32 -13.52 -9.98
N VAL A 76 -7.82 -12.87 -11.04
CA VAL A 76 -8.00 -11.41 -11.05
C VAL A 76 -9.00 -10.98 -9.98
N ASP A 77 -10.14 -11.66 -9.87
CA ASP A 77 -11.16 -11.33 -8.87
C ASP A 77 -10.66 -11.56 -7.44
N ASP A 78 -9.92 -12.64 -7.18
CA ASP A 78 -9.28 -12.93 -5.88
C ASP A 78 -8.30 -11.81 -5.49
N LEU A 79 -7.45 -11.35 -6.42
CA LEU A 79 -6.51 -10.24 -6.16
C LEU A 79 -7.22 -8.91 -5.90
N LEU A 80 -8.29 -8.62 -6.64
CA LEU A 80 -9.10 -7.43 -6.41
C LEU A 80 -9.81 -7.53 -5.05
N THR A 81 -10.31 -8.70 -4.67
CA THR A 81 -10.89 -8.94 -3.34
C THR A 81 -9.85 -8.65 -2.26
N ALA A 82 -8.64 -9.20 -2.37
CA ALA A 82 -7.56 -8.95 -1.41
C ALA A 82 -7.18 -7.45 -1.33
N PHE A 83 -7.23 -6.71 -2.45
CA PHE A 83 -7.06 -5.26 -2.45
C PHE A 83 -8.17 -4.53 -1.68
N PHE A 84 -9.43 -4.87 -1.93
CA PHE A 84 -10.56 -4.24 -1.25
C PHE A 84 -10.64 -4.60 0.23
N ASP A 85 -10.28 -5.82 0.61
CA ASP A 85 -10.16 -6.22 2.02
C ASP A 85 -9.10 -5.40 2.74
N ASN A 86 -7.96 -5.17 2.09
CA ASN A 86 -6.91 -4.30 2.62
C ASN A 86 -7.41 -2.86 2.79
N LEU A 87 -8.13 -2.34 1.79
CA LEU A 87 -8.68 -0.98 1.80
C LEU A 87 -9.74 -0.79 2.89
N ASP A 88 -10.65 -1.74 3.02
CA ASP A 88 -11.66 -1.80 4.09
C ASP A 88 -11.00 -1.79 5.47
N SER A 89 -9.98 -2.64 5.65
CA SER A 89 -9.23 -2.72 6.90
C SER A 89 -8.55 -1.40 7.27
N ILE A 90 -8.11 -0.60 6.29
CA ILE A 90 -7.54 0.74 6.51
C ILE A 90 -8.65 1.72 6.94
N TYR A 91 -9.78 1.75 6.21
CA TYR A 91 -10.86 2.69 6.48
C TYR A 91 -11.58 2.43 7.79
N LYS A 92 -11.79 1.16 8.19
CA LYS A 92 -12.31 0.78 9.51
C LYS A 92 -11.45 1.30 10.67
N LYS A 93 -10.16 1.54 10.43
CA LYS A 93 -9.25 2.16 11.41
C LYS A 93 -9.26 3.69 11.37
N ASN A 94 -10.16 4.31 10.61
CA ASN A 94 -10.25 5.76 10.40
C ASN A 94 -8.93 6.35 9.89
N ILE A 95 -8.33 5.71 8.89
CA ILE A 95 -7.10 6.14 8.23
C ILE A 95 -7.39 6.28 6.74
N MET A 96 -6.86 7.34 6.11
CA MET A 96 -6.88 7.53 4.66
C MET A 96 -5.45 7.48 4.11
N ASN A 97 -5.28 6.98 2.88
CA ASN A 97 -4.04 7.14 2.12
C ASN A 97 -4.20 8.31 1.14
N LYS A 98 -3.35 9.34 1.27
CA LYS A 98 -3.38 10.51 0.37
C LYS A 98 -2.58 10.30 -0.92
N ASP A 99 -1.88 9.17 -1.04
CA ASP A 99 -1.16 8.85 -2.27
C ASP A 99 -2.13 8.46 -3.38
N ARG A 100 -1.85 8.91 -4.60
CA ARG A 100 -2.67 8.62 -5.78
C ARG A 100 -1.98 7.60 -6.70
N HIS A 101 -0.75 7.21 -6.41
CA HIS A 101 0.05 6.27 -7.21
C HIS A 101 -0.20 4.81 -6.82
N ILE A 102 -1.48 4.44 -6.68
CA ILE A 102 -1.87 3.13 -6.13
C ILE A 102 -1.24 1.96 -6.91
N MET A 103 -1.15 2.06 -8.25
CA MET A 103 -0.64 0.96 -9.07
C MET A 103 0.86 0.70 -8.84
N GLN A 104 1.60 1.73 -8.40
CA GLN A 104 3.03 1.66 -8.12
C GLN A 104 3.31 1.34 -6.64
N ASN A 105 2.38 1.71 -5.76
CA ASN A 105 2.55 1.65 -4.31
C ASN A 105 1.87 0.44 -3.65
N LEU A 106 1.28 -0.45 -4.45
CA LEU A 106 0.70 -1.70 -3.99
C LEU A 106 1.60 -2.89 -4.30
N GLY A 107 1.67 -3.80 -3.34
CA GLY A 107 2.38 -5.06 -3.42
C GLY A 107 1.49 -6.25 -3.14
N VAL A 108 1.96 -7.43 -3.54
CA VAL A 108 1.37 -8.73 -3.23
C VAL A 108 2.38 -9.56 -2.45
N ILE A 109 1.94 -10.10 -1.31
CA ILE A 109 2.69 -11.05 -0.50
C ILE A 109 1.78 -12.25 -0.23
N ASN A 110 2.10 -13.38 -0.86
CA ASN A 110 1.21 -14.53 -0.93
C ASN A 110 -0.16 -14.07 -1.50
N ASP A 111 -1.25 -14.32 -0.79
CA ASP A 111 -2.61 -13.95 -1.24
C ASP A 111 -3.11 -12.61 -0.69
N ARG A 112 -2.19 -11.74 -0.22
CA ARG A 112 -2.55 -10.46 0.40
C ARG A 112 -1.97 -9.28 -0.37
N VAL A 113 -2.79 -8.25 -0.53
CA VAL A 113 -2.36 -6.96 -1.05
C VAL A 113 -1.91 -6.06 0.10
N VAL A 114 -0.79 -5.35 -0.09
CA VAL A 114 -0.18 -4.47 0.91
C VAL A 114 0.26 -3.14 0.30
N GLU A 115 0.34 -2.09 1.11
CA GLU A 115 0.84 -0.76 0.74
C GLU A 115 2.35 -0.66 1.03
N ILE A 116 3.17 -0.31 0.02
CA ILE A 116 4.64 -0.29 0.12
C ILE A 116 5.17 1.15 0.36
N ASP A 117 4.59 2.20 -0.25
CA ASP A 117 4.96 3.59 0.02
C ASP A 117 4.03 4.24 1.06
N ILE A 118 4.38 4.05 2.32
CA ILE A 118 3.53 4.40 3.47
C ILE A 118 3.72 5.85 3.94
N GLY A 119 4.22 6.75 3.09
CA GLY A 119 4.54 8.13 3.44
C GLY A 119 3.35 9.10 3.54
N ARG A 120 2.12 8.66 3.20
CA ARG A 120 0.96 9.53 2.96
C ARG A 120 -0.30 9.19 3.74
N PHE A 121 -0.21 8.38 4.78
CA PHE A 121 -1.34 8.09 5.67
C PHE A 121 -1.67 9.25 6.60
N SER A 122 -2.97 9.40 6.90
CA SER A 122 -3.44 10.31 7.94
C SER A 122 -4.75 9.84 8.55
N LYS A 123 -4.98 10.20 9.82
CA LYS A 123 -6.25 9.91 10.50
C LYS A 123 -7.39 10.70 9.84
N LYS A 124 -8.49 10.02 9.55
CA LYS A 124 -9.71 10.59 8.97
C LYS A 124 -10.91 9.81 9.46
N LYS A 125 -11.87 10.50 10.08
CA LYS A 125 -13.17 9.91 10.38
C LYS A 125 -14.02 9.86 9.12
N PHE A 126 -14.57 8.69 8.84
CA PHE A 126 -15.48 8.48 7.72
C PHE A 126 -16.94 8.44 8.20
N ASN A 127 -17.81 9.05 7.41
CA ASN A 127 -19.23 8.71 7.35
C ASN A 127 -19.49 8.17 5.94
N LYS A 128 -20.66 7.58 5.67
CA LYS A 128 -20.98 6.94 4.38
C LYS A 128 -20.61 7.81 3.17
N ASN A 129 -21.01 9.08 3.16
CA ASN A 129 -20.72 10.01 2.06
C ASN A 129 -19.22 10.32 1.89
N LYS A 130 -18.48 10.46 2.99
CA LYS A 130 -17.03 10.69 2.95
C LYS A 130 -16.28 9.44 2.52
N LEU A 131 -16.71 8.27 2.98
CA LEU A 131 -16.15 6.97 2.59
C LEU A 131 -16.34 6.76 1.09
N GLN A 132 -17.56 6.94 0.59
CA GLN A 132 -17.87 6.83 -0.83
C GLN A 132 -16.99 7.75 -1.69
N LYS A 133 -16.86 9.04 -1.32
CA LYS A 133 -16.01 9.98 -2.05
C LYS A 133 -14.54 9.57 -2.02
N GLU A 134 -14.04 9.14 -0.86
CA GLU A 134 -12.64 8.73 -0.71
C GLU A 134 -12.35 7.43 -1.48
N ALA A 135 -13.18 6.41 -1.31
CA ALA A 135 -13.02 5.11 -1.97
C ALA A 135 -13.04 5.26 -3.49
N ASN A 136 -14.01 6.00 -4.04
CA ASN A 136 -14.05 6.29 -5.48
C ASN A 136 -12.81 7.05 -5.96
N HIS A 137 -12.36 8.04 -5.19
CA HIS A 137 -11.17 8.82 -5.55
C HIS A 137 -9.90 7.95 -5.52
N TYR A 138 -9.76 7.08 -4.51
CA TYR A 138 -8.61 6.20 -4.35
C TYR A 138 -8.54 5.14 -5.45
N THR A 139 -9.67 4.54 -5.82
CA THR A 139 -9.73 3.46 -6.83
C THR A 139 -9.83 3.94 -8.27
N TYR A 140 -9.98 5.25 -8.51
CA TYR A 140 -10.09 5.81 -9.86
C TYR A 140 -8.97 5.34 -10.80
N TYR A 141 -7.71 5.41 -10.35
CA TYR A 141 -6.56 4.99 -11.16
C TYR A 141 -6.47 3.47 -11.32
N LEU A 142 -7.04 2.67 -10.41
CA LEU A 142 -7.13 1.22 -10.54
C LEU A 142 -8.07 0.88 -11.67
N LYS A 143 -9.27 1.47 -11.63
CA LYS A 143 -10.29 1.27 -12.67
C LYS A 143 -9.77 1.67 -14.04
N LYS A 144 -9.11 2.83 -14.13
CA LYS A 144 -8.49 3.32 -15.38
C LYS A 144 -7.36 2.42 -15.87
N TRP A 145 -6.59 1.82 -14.97
CA TRP A 145 -5.53 0.89 -15.35
C TRP A 145 -6.11 -0.44 -15.82
N LEU A 146 -7.09 -1.00 -15.11
CA LEU A 146 -7.77 -2.24 -15.47
C LEU A 146 -8.45 -2.14 -16.83
N SER A 147 -9.22 -1.07 -17.09
CA SER A 147 -9.91 -0.93 -18.38
C SER A 147 -8.99 -0.92 -19.59
N LYS A 148 -7.70 -0.56 -19.40
CA LYS A 148 -6.68 -0.57 -20.45
C LYS A 148 -5.96 -1.91 -20.61
N ASN A 149 -5.83 -2.69 -19.54
CA ASN A 149 -4.95 -3.86 -19.51
C ASN A 149 -5.72 -5.19 -19.37
N ILE A 150 -6.93 -5.14 -18.79
CA ILE A 150 -7.81 -6.26 -18.48
C ILE A 150 -9.25 -5.73 -18.62
N SER A 151 -9.72 -5.52 -19.86
CA SER A 151 -10.98 -4.80 -20.17
C SER A 151 -12.19 -5.32 -19.40
N ASP A 152 -12.27 -6.63 -19.21
CA ASP A 152 -13.39 -7.28 -18.52
C ASP A 152 -13.31 -7.14 -16.99
N ALA A 153 -12.23 -6.63 -16.40
CA ALA A 153 -12.11 -6.58 -14.93
C ALA A 153 -12.57 -5.25 -14.31
N SER A 154 -12.86 -4.22 -15.11
CA SER A 154 -13.20 -2.91 -14.54
C SER A 154 -14.55 -2.90 -13.82
N TYR A 155 -15.50 -3.74 -14.21
CA TYR A 155 -16.81 -3.84 -13.53
C TYR A 155 -16.68 -4.45 -12.13
N LEU A 156 -15.68 -5.32 -11.91
CA LEU A 156 -15.42 -5.92 -10.59
C LEU A 156 -15.05 -4.86 -9.55
N VAL A 157 -14.44 -3.76 -9.97
CA VAL A 157 -14.12 -2.63 -9.09
C VAL A 157 -15.40 -1.96 -8.59
N ASP A 158 -16.40 -1.81 -9.45
CA ASP A 158 -17.65 -1.14 -9.09
C ASP A 158 -18.45 -1.98 -8.08
N ASP A 159 -18.58 -3.28 -8.32
CA ASP A 159 -19.23 -4.23 -7.39
C ASP A 159 -18.55 -4.24 -6.00
N LYS A 160 -17.21 -4.28 -5.98
CA LYS A 160 -16.47 -4.29 -4.71
C LYS A 160 -16.50 -2.94 -4.00
N LEU A 161 -16.56 -1.82 -4.74
CA LEU A 161 -16.74 -0.49 -4.17
C LEU A 161 -18.10 -0.35 -3.49
N GLU A 162 -19.16 -0.85 -4.11
CA GLU A 162 -20.51 -0.81 -3.54
C GLU A 162 -20.54 -1.56 -2.21
N LYS A 163 -20.04 -2.80 -2.18
CA LYS A 163 -19.91 -3.61 -0.95
C LYS A 163 -19.08 -2.92 0.13
N LEU A 164 -17.99 -2.25 -0.25
CA LEU A 164 -17.14 -1.49 0.69
C LEU A 164 -17.90 -0.32 1.35
N ILE A 165 -18.80 0.33 0.60
CA ILE A 165 -19.53 1.52 1.05
C ILE A 165 -20.78 1.15 1.88
N GLU A 166 -21.33 -0.03 1.66
CA GLU A 166 -22.50 -0.54 2.39
C GLU A 166 -22.16 -1.13 3.77
N ASN A 167 -20.94 -1.67 3.93
CA ASN A 167 -20.40 -2.19 5.19
C ASN A 167 -19.98 -1.09 6.17
#